data_AF-A0A3T1DFH3-F1
#
_entry.id   AF-A0A3T1DFH3-F1
#
_cell.length_a   1.000
_cell.length_b   1.000
_cell.length_c   1.000
_cell.angle_alpha   90.00
_cell.angle_beta   90.00
_cell.angle_gamma   90.00
#
_symmetry.space_group_name_H-M   'P 1'
#
loop_
_entity.id
_entity.type
_entity.pdbx_description
1 polymer ?
#
loop_
_entity_poly.entity_id
_entity_poly.type
_entity_poly.pdbx_seq_one_letter_code
_entity_poly.pdbx_strand_id
1 'polypeptide(L)' 'MELLNDSGEVSNWAVGAVQQMLSSGIVIGDNAGNFRPHQTATRAEMVIMLSRLLGKLGYM' A
#
# COMPACT_ATOMS: atom_id res chain seq x y z
N MET A 1 -9.51 -6.94 3.19
CA MET A 1 -8.24 -7.23 2.47
C MET A 1 -8.38 -8.36 1.45
N GLU A 2 -9.59 -8.87 1.21
CA GLU A 2 -9.85 -10.01 0.31
C GLU A 2 -9.68 -9.73 -1.19
N LEU A 3 -9.08 -8.59 -1.56
CA LEU A 3 -8.96 -8.17 -2.96
C LEU A 3 -7.56 -8.40 -3.55
N LEU A 4 -6.56 -8.74 -2.73
CA LEU A 4 -5.19 -8.97 -3.20
C LEU A 4 -4.75 -10.42 -2.96
N ASN A 5 -4.15 -10.99 -4.00
CA ASN A 5 -3.85 -12.42 -4.12
C ASN A 5 -2.81 -12.90 -3.09
N ASP A 6 -1.92 -12.02 -2.66
CA ASP A 6 -0.80 -12.30 -1.75
C ASP A 6 -1.02 -11.74 -0.33
N SER A 7 -2.27 -11.42 0.01
CA SER A 7 -2.61 -10.88 1.34
C SER A 7 -2.21 -11.81 2.49
N GLY A 8 -2.10 -13.12 2.25
CA GLY A 8 -1.61 -14.11 3.20
C GLY A 8 -0.11 -14.05 3.50
N GLU A 9 0.68 -13.36 2.68
CA GLU A 9 2.12 -13.16 2.88
C GLU A 9 2.43 -11.94 3.78
N VAL A 10 1.41 -11.12 4.06
CA VAL A 10 1.58 -9.95 4.94
C VAL A 10 1.75 -10.41 6.38
N SER A 11 2.83 -9.96 7.03
CA SER A 11 3.07 -10.25 8.44
C SER A 11 1.91 -9.78 9.31
N ASN A 12 1.49 -10.59 10.29
CA ASN A 12 0.32 -10.33 11.14
C ASN A 12 0.27 -8.91 11.74
N TRP A 13 1.42 -8.37 12.17
CA TRP A 13 1.50 -7.03 12.74
C TRP A 13 1.21 -5.91 11.72
N ALA A 14 1.48 -6.15 10.43
CA ALA A 14 1.34 -5.18 9.35
C ALA A 14 -0.06 -5.18 8.73
N VAL A 15 -0.85 -6.24 8.93
CA VAL A 15 -2.17 -6.42 8.29
C VAL A 15 -3.06 -5.20 8.45
N GLY A 16 -3.19 -4.66 9.66
CA GLY A 16 -4.03 -3.48 9.92
C GLY A 16 -3.53 -2.23 9.18
N ALA A 17 -2.22 -1.99 9.20
CA ALA A 17 -1.62 -0.85 8.51
C ALA A 17 -1.79 -0.96 6.98
N VAL A 18 -1.52 -2.13 6.42
CA VAL A 18 -1.69 -2.39 4.98
C VAL A 18 -3.14 -2.20 4.56
N GLN A 19 -4.10 -2.71 5.33
CA GLN A 19 -5.52 -2.51 5.08
C GLN A 19 -5.91 -1.03 5.05
N GLN A 20 -5.42 -0.25 6.00
CA GLN A 20 -5.69 1.19 6.07
C GLN A 20 -5.05 1.95 4.90
N MET A 21 -3.83 1.59 4.51
CA MET A 21 -3.14 2.21 3.38
C MET A 21 -3.82 1.90 2.05
N LEU A 22 -4.34 0.68 1.89
CA LEU A 22 -5.11 0.27 0.71
C LEU A 22 -6.48 0.97 0.65
N SER A 23 -7.22 1.00 1.76
CA SER A 23 -8.55 1.62 1.81
C SER A 23 -8.52 3.14 1.64
N SER A 24 -7.45 3.79 2.09
CA SER A 24 -7.20 5.21 1.87
C SER A 24 -6.73 5.54 0.45
N GLY A 25 -6.34 4.53 -0.34
CA GLY A 25 -5.78 4.70 -1.68
C GLY A 25 -4.36 5.28 -1.67
N ILE A 26 -3.66 5.25 -0.54
CA ILE A 26 -2.25 5.65 -0.44
C ILE A 26 -1.38 4.62 -1.15
N VAL A 27 -1.64 3.34 -0.88
CA VAL A 27 -1.07 2.21 -1.59
C VAL A 27 -2.12 1.60 -2.51
N ILE A 28 -1.66 1.13 -3.67
CA ILE A 28 -2.48 0.44 -4.65
C ILE A 28 -1.71 -0.83 -5.01
N GLY A 29 -2.43 -1.95 -5.15
CA GLY A 29 -1.84 -3.19 -5.64
C GLY A 29 -1.31 -3.05 -7.07
N ASP A 30 -0.49 -4.01 -7.48
CA ASP A 30 0.00 -4.08 -8.85
C ASP A 30 -1.10 -4.52 -9.84
N ASN A 31 -0.79 -4.47 -11.13
CA ASN A 31 -1.72 -4.88 -12.19
C ASN A 31 -2.07 -6.38 -12.16
N ALA A 32 -1.35 -7.18 -11.39
CA ALA A 32 -1.61 -8.60 -11.18
C ALA A 32 -2.42 -8.87 -9.90
N GLY A 33 -2.87 -7.83 -9.20
CA GLY A 33 -3.67 -7.95 -7.99
C GLY A 33 -2.85 -8.32 -6.75
N ASN A 34 -1.57 -7.96 -6.69
CA ASN A 34 -0.68 -8.24 -5.55
C ASN A 34 -0.29 -6.96 -4.80
N PHE A 35 -0.07 -7.08 -3.49
CA PHE A 35 0.51 -6.04 -2.63
C PHE A 35 2.04 -6.05 -2.65
N ARG A 36 2.62 -7.24 -2.77
CA ARG A 36 4.05 -7.58 -2.72
C ARG A 36 4.74 -7.22 -1.40
N PRO A 37 4.34 -7.83 -0.26
CA PRO A 37 4.83 -7.45 1.07
C PRO A 37 6.33 -7.60 1.29
N HIS A 38 6.98 -8.49 0.53
CA HIS A 38 8.41 -8.77 0.64
C HIS A 38 9.26 -8.03 -0.40
N GLN A 39 8.64 -7.33 -1.34
CA GLN A 39 9.37 -6.55 -2.34
C GLN A 39 9.80 -5.20 -1.74
N THR A 40 11.05 -4.81 -2.01
CA THR A 40 11.53 -3.47 -1.68
C THR A 40 10.87 -2.41 -2.56
N ALA A 41 10.31 -1.37 -1.95
CA ALA A 41 9.80 -0.22 -2.67
C ALA A 41 10.95 0.59 -3.30
N THR A 42 10.76 1.02 -4.54
CA THR A 42 11.63 1.96 -5.22
C THR A 42 11.42 3.38 -4.68
N ARG A 43 12.42 4.26 -4.90
CA ARG A 43 12.31 5.68 -4.55
C ARG A 43 11.09 6.35 -5.20
N ALA A 44 10.79 6.00 -6.45
CA ALA A 44 9.66 6.56 -7.18
C ALA A 44 8.32 6.14 -6.54
N GLU A 45 8.17 4.87 -6.19
CA GLU A 45 6.97 4.36 -5.50
C GLU A 45 6.80 5.02 -4.13
N MET A 46 7.88 5.18 -3.36
CA MET A 46 7.85 5.89 -2.08
C MET A 46 7.38 7.34 -2.22
N VAL A 47 7.86 8.08 -3.22
CA VAL A 47 7.44 9.47 -3.47
C VAL A 47 5.96 9.54 -3.84
N ILE A 48 5.46 8.59 -4.63
CA ILE A 48 4.03 8.52 -4.99
C ILE A 48 3.17 8.26 -3.76
N MET A 49 3.59 7.33 -2.88
CA MET A 49 2.88 7.05 -1.63
C MET A 49 2.84 8.29 -0.71
N LEU A 50 3.98 8.98 -0.56
CA LEU A 50 4.05 10.23 0.22
C LEU A 50 3.17 11.33 -0.38
N SER A 51 3.19 11.50 -1.71
CA SER A 51 2.36 12.49 -2.38
C SER A 51 0.87 12.24 -2.14
N ARG A 52 0.42 10.99 -2.26
CA ARG A 52 -0.97 10.61 -1.97
C ARG A 52 -1.32 10.85 -0.51
N LEU A 53 -0.44 10.48 0.43
CA LEU A 53 -0.63 10.72 1.86
C LEU A 53 -0.80 12.22 2.14
N LEU A 54 0.09 13.05 1.64
CA LEU A 54 0.03 14.51 1.84
C LEU A 54 -1.23 15.12 1.24
N GLY A 55 -1.65 14.67 0.05
CA GLY A 55 -2.93 15.07 -0.54
C GLY A 55 -4.14 14.65 0.31
N LYS A 56 -4.13 13.46 0.92
CA LYS A 56 -5.20 13.01 1.84
C LYS A 56 -5.26 13.81 3.14
N LEU A 57 -4.12 14.37 3.56
CA LEU A 57 -4.02 15.22 4.75
C LEU A 57 -4.27 16.71 4.45
N GLY A 58 -4.43 17.11 3.18
CA GLY A 58 -4.69 18.49 2.78
C GLY A 58 -3.45 19.39 2.69
N TYR A 59 -2.26 18.81 2.52
CA TYR A 59 -1.00 19.56 2.38
C TYR A 59 -0.58 19.85 0.93
N MET A 60 -1.44 19.52 -0.04
CA MET A 60 -1.27 19.78 -1.48
C MET A 60 -2.53 20.44 -2.01
#